data_AF-A0A5C5REC5-F1
#
_entry.id   AF-A0A5C5REC5-F1
#
_cell.length_a   1.000
_cell.length_b   1.000
_cell.length_c   1.000
_cell.angle_alpha   90.00
_cell.angle_beta   90.00
_cell.angle_gamma   90.00
#
_symmetry.space_group_name_H-M   'P 1'
#
loop_
_entity.id
_entity.type
_entity.pdbx_description
1 polymer ?
#
loop_
_entity_poly.entity_id
_entity_poly.type
_entity_poly.pdbx_seq_one_letter_code
_entity_poly.pdbx_strand_id
1 'polypeptide(L)' 'MKRESKRESFRRKLPGVKPKVVVLTGAGISAESGIRTFRAADGLWENHPIEEVASPQGFRRNPQLVQQFYNDRRA' A
#
# COMPACT_ATOMS: atom_id res chain seq x y z
N MET A 1 8.27 -13.31 23.35
CA MET A 1 7.98 -14.75 23.17
C MET A 1 7.33 -15.13 21.82
N LYS A 2 6.16 -14.60 21.39
CA LYS A 2 5.49 -15.04 20.13
C LYS A 2 6.20 -14.63 18.81
N ARG A 3 6.92 -13.50 18.78
CA ARG A 3 7.60 -13.01 17.56
C ARG A 3 8.87 -13.80 17.19
N GLU A 4 9.55 -14.33 18.20
CA GLU A 4 10.83 -15.04 18.07
C GLU A 4 10.62 -16.44 17.47
N SER A 5 9.61 -17.16 17.97
CA SER A 5 9.15 -18.46 17.45
C SER A 5 8.77 -18.43 15.95
N LYS A 6 8.17 -17.34 15.44
CA LYS A 6 7.86 -17.18 14.01
C LYS A 6 9.11 -17.02 13.14
N ARG A 7 10.13 -16.32 13.64
CA ARG A 7 11.41 -16.12 12.92
C ARG A 7 12.19 -17.43 12.80
N GLU A 8 12.14 -18.24 13.84
CA GLU A 8 12.80 -19.55 13.88
C GLU A 8 12.16 -20.55 12.90
N SER A 9 10.83 -20.56 12.81
CA SER A 9 10.07 -21.35 11.82
C SER A 9 10.46 -21.01 10.37
N PHE A 10 10.72 -19.73 10.07
CA PHE A 10 11.18 -19.30 8.73
C PHE A 10 12.61 -19.75 8.38
N ARG A 11 13.46 -19.98 9.39
CA ARG A 11 14.85 -20.43 9.19
C ARG A 11 14.99 -21.93 8.93
N ARG A 12 13.97 -22.74 9.25
CA ARG A 12 14.03 -24.20 9.08
C ARG A 12 13.83 -24.58 7.61
N LYS A 13 14.92 -24.57 6.84
CA LYS A 13 14.98 -25.00 5.42
C LYS A 13 15.57 -26.41 5.34
N LEU A 14 14.98 -27.25 4.49
CA LEU A 14 15.51 -28.57 4.16
C LEU A 14 16.88 -28.40 3.47
N PRO A 15 17.94 -29.12 3.88
CA PRO A 15 19.26 -29.01 3.27
C PRO A 15 19.19 -29.40 1.78
N GLY A 16 19.75 -28.55 0.90
CA GLY A 16 19.87 -28.81 -0.53
C GLY A 16 18.88 -28.08 -1.45
N VAL A 17 17.78 -27.52 -0.93
CA VAL A 17 16.83 -26.75 -1.75
C VAL A 17 16.93 -25.26 -1.43
N LYS A 18 17.38 -24.45 -2.39
CA LYS A 18 17.28 -22.98 -2.28
C LYS A 18 15.79 -22.59 -2.30
N PRO A 19 15.27 -21.90 -1.29
CA PRO A 19 13.87 -21.53 -1.28
C PRO A 19 13.63 -20.39 -2.26
N LYS A 20 12.49 -20.49 -2.95
CA LYS A 20 11.94 -19.41 -3.76
C LYS A 20 11.22 -18.44 -2.83
N VAL A 21 11.70 -17.21 -2.74
CA VAL A 21 11.11 -16.18 -1.88
C VAL A 21 10.24 -15.27 -2.75
N VAL A 22 8.99 -15.07 -2.33
CA VAL A 22 8.06 -14.11 -2.92
C VAL A 22 7.66 -13.14 -1.82
N VAL A 23 7.71 -11.84 -2.11
CA VAL A 23 7.29 -10.79 -1.19
C VAL A 23 6.12 -10.05 -1.80
N LEU A 24 4.97 -10.08 -1.12
CA LEU A 24 3.81 -9.26 -1.44
C LEU A 24 3.87 -8.00 -0.59
N THR A 25 3.88 -6.84 -1.24
CA THR A 25 3.91 -5.54 -0.58
C THR A 25 2.67 -4.75 -0.93
N GLY A 26 2.35 -3.76 -0.09
CA GLY A 26 1.30 -2.79 -0.34
C GLY A 26 1.75 -1.42 0.16
N ALA A 27 0.83 -0.43 0.14
CA ALA A 27 1.16 0.95 0.49
C ALA A 27 1.82 1.12 1.87
N GLY A 28 1.54 0.21 2.83
CA GLY A 28 2.12 0.26 4.17
C GLY A 28 3.65 0.23 4.21
N ILE A 29 4.31 -0.40 3.23
CA ILE A 29 5.79 -0.42 3.19
C ILE A 29 6.38 0.98 2.95
N SER A 30 5.60 1.89 2.38
CA SER A 30 6.01 3.27 2.06
C SER A 30 5.65 4.28 3.16
N ALA A 31 4.84 3.87 4.15
CA ALA A 31 4.43 4.77 5.24
C ALA A 31 5.64 5.26 6.06
N GLU A 32 6.56 4.34 6.38
CA GLU A 32 7.77 4.66 7.16
C GLU A 32 8.77 5.54 6.39
N SER A 33 8.63 5.66 5.06
CA SER A 33 9.40 6.60 4.23
C SER A 33 8.73 7.97 4.06
N GLY A 34 7.69 8.27 4.84
CA GLY A 34 6.98 9.56 4.79
C GLY A 34 5.95 9.68 3.67
N ILE A 35 5.65 8.60 2.95
CA ILE A 35 4.62 8.61 1.90
C ILE A 35 3.27 8.28 2.55
N ARG A 36 2.35 9.26 2.57
CA ARG A 36 0.97 9.05 3.04
C ARG A 36 0.30 7.94 2.23
N THR A 37 -0.32 7.00 2.93
CA THR A 37 -1.04 5.88 2.30
C THR A 37 -2.50 6.26 2.02
N PHE A 38 -3.17 5.49 1.16
CA PHE A 38 -4.54 5.80 0.76
C PHE A 38 -5.59 5.57 1.86
N ARG A 39 -5.39 4.53 2.69
CA ARG A 39 -6.41 3.98 3.60
C ARG A 39 -6.08 4.15 5.09
N ALA A 40 -5.00 4.86 5.43
CA ALA A 40 -4.74 5.18 6.84
C ALA A 40 -5.89 6.03 7.41
N ALA A 41 -5.97 6.13 8.74
CA ALA A 41 -6.97 6.98 9.39
C ALA A 41 -6.84 8.43 8.87
N ASP A 42 -5.61 8.94 8.81
CA ASP A 42 -5.20 10.21 8.19
C ASP A 42 -4.85 10.06 6.69
N GLY A 43 -5.42 9.05 6.05
CA GLY A 43 -5.10 8.65 4.68
C GLY A 43 -5.71 9.58 3.64
N LEU A 44 -5.21 9.49 2.41
CA LEU A 44 -5.64 10.38 1.32
C LEU A 44 -7.15 10.32 1.03
N TRP A 45 -7.82 9.20 1.33
CA TRP A 45 -9.26 9.05 1.12
C TRP A 45 -10.13 9.49 2.29
N GLU A 46 -9.55 9.91 3.42
CA GLU A 46 -10.33 10.30 4.61
C GLU A 46 -11.36 11.40 4.28
N ASN A 47 -11.03 12.29 3.34
CA ASN A 47 -11.87 13.44 2.98
C ASN A 47 -12.40 13.41 1.53
N HIS A 48 -12.25 12.29 0.80
CA HIS A 48 -12.69 12.18 -0.59
C HIS A 48 -13.47 10.87 -0.83
N PRO A 49 -14.67 10.94 -1.44
CA PRO A 49 -15.34 9.74 -1.94
C PRO A 49 -14.44 9.01 -2.94
N ILE A 50 -14.10 7.76 -2.66
CA ILE A 50 -13.15 6.96 -3.45
C ILE A 50 -13.65 6.82 -4.90
N GLU A 51 -14.96 6.71 -5.08
CA GLU A 51 -15.63 6.56 -6.36
C GLU A 51 -15.47 7.80 -7.26
N GLU A 52 -15.19 8.97 -6.69
CA GLU A 52 -14.95 10.20 -7.43
C GLU A 52 -13.51 10.31 -7.91
N VAL A 53 -12.55 9.93 -7.06
CA VAL A 53 -11.12 10.16 -7.31
C VAL A 53 -10.38 8.92 -7.85
N ALA A 54 -10.92 7.72 -7.65
CA ALA A 54 -10.24 6.46 -7.95
C ALA A 54 -11.14 5.46 -8.71
N SER A 55 -12.00 5.94 -9.62
CA SER A 55 -12.78 5.09 -10.51
C SER A 55 -12.81 5.59 -11.96
N PRO A 56 -12.98 4.70 -12.96
CA PRO A 56 -13.17 5.11 -14.36
C PRO A 56 -14.39 6.01 -14.56
N GLN A 57 -15.45 5.82 -13.77
CA GLN A 57 -16.66 6.65 -13.81
C GLN A 57 -16.38 8.04 -13.24
N GLY A 58 -15.66 8.11 -12.12
CA GLY A 58 -15.22 9.36 -11.49
C GLY A 58 -14.36 10.19 -12.45
N PHE A 59 -13.38 9.56 -13.09
CA PHE A 59 -12.56 10.22 -14.11
C PHE A 59 -13.38 10.72 -15.29
N ARG A 60 -14.33 9.94 -15.81
CA ARG A 60 -15.22 10.39 -16.89
C ARG A 60 -16.12 11.57 -16.49
N ARG A 61 -16.56 11.61 -15.23
CA ARG A 61 -17.39 12.70 -14.70
C ARG A 61 -16.60 13.99 -14.46
N ASN A 62 -15.41 13.89 -13.88
CA ASN A 62 -14.58 15.04 -13.53
C ASN A 62 -13.08 14.70 -13.58
N PRO A 63 -12.44 14.75 -14.77
CA PRO A 63 -11.01 14.48 -14.92
C PRO A 63 -10.11 15.42 -14.10
N GLN A 64 -10.52 16.69 -13.95
CA GLN A 64 -9.76 17.72 -13.25
C GLN A 64 -9.64 17.40 -11.76
N LEU A 65 -10.75 17.00 -11.12
CA LEU A 65 -10.75 16.57 -9.71
C LEU A 65 -9.80 15.39 -9.49
N VAL A 66 -9.87 14.37 -10.35
CA VAL A 66 -8.98 13.20 -10.25
C VAL A 66 -7.51 13.64 -10.39
N GLN A 67 -7.20 14.48 -11.38
CA GLN A 67 -5.84 14.92 -11.61
C GLN A 67 -5.30 15.77 -10.46
N GLN A 68 -6.12 16.67 -9.91
CA GLN A 68 -5.75 17.46 -8.74
C GLN A 68 -5.46 16.56 -7.53
N PHE A 69 -6.36 15.62 -7.22
CA PHE A 69 -6.18 14.66 -6.14
C PHE A 69 -4.85 13.89 -6.23
N TYR A 70 -4.45 13.47 -7.44
CA TYR A 70 -3.18 12.77 -7.64
C TYR A 70 -1.95 13.70 -7.71
N ASN A 71 -2.12 14.96 -8.09
CA ASN A 71 -1.05 15.97 -8.10
C ASN A 71 -0.68 16.42 -6.68
N ASP A 72 -1.65 16.52 -5.77
CA ASP A 72 -1.42 16.84 -4.35
C ASP A 72 -0.55 15.77 -3.66
N ARG A 73 -0.36 14.60 -4.28
CA ARG A 73 0.54 13.54 -3.82
C ARG A 73 1.98 13.71 -4.30
N ARG A 74 2.24 14.61 -5.23
CA ARG A 74 3.56 14.83 -5.85
C ARG A 74 4.30 16.04 -5.29
N ALA A 75 3.56 17.02 -4.75
CA ALA A 75 4.10 18.22 -4.12
C ALA A 75 4.66 17.89 -2.73
#